data_AF-A0A2M7RX78-F1
#
_entry.id   AF-A0A2M7RX78-F1
#
_cell.length_a   1.000
_cell.length_b   1.000
_cell.length_c   1.000
_cell.angle_alpha   90.00
_cell.angle_beta   90.00
_cell.angle_gamma   90.00
#
_symmetry.space_group_name_H-M   'P 1'
#
loop_
_entity.id
_entity.type
_entity.pdbx_description
1 polymer ?
#
loop_
_entity_poly.entity_id
_entity_poly.type
_entity_poly.pdbx_seq_one_letter_code
_entity_poly.pdbx_strand_id
1 'polypeptide(L)'
;MFMKVLKIILKLIVYGFAVIGLILTAGWFAVKYNLTMTVAMVDKNNDKYQAASLKYAAADKYDQLATSTSGSTSTLAIDDLERQITELNNTSQQLSELKLRKLRDLCKISVIGEAAPVNAKNILDVYKQNASEWLFNQMVLAVSLRLENNADWQSRLDDCDTVSIISLSEAEIIKAYAAAQGQNIFPWSNTESWSVVERAVLKDEAVIRKAAKEAGVDPRTIVSILIVEQLRLYNTQREYFEKFFKPLSILASANKMAWGVMAIKEITAIDVEKNLTSPNSAFYIGESYTHLLDFTSADIPKERYDRLTNNKDHYYSYLYGGLLIKQLIAQWDKSGYNIARRPELISTLFNIGFTRSKPKADPQVGGSIITISGVDYTFGSLSHEFYYSGLLSQFGY
;
A
#
# COMPACT_ATOMS: atom_id res chain seq x y z
N MET A 1 -67.95 -3.87 21.06
CA MET A 1 -66.63 -4.23 21.66
C MET A 1 -65.59 -4.53 20.57
N PHE A 2 -65.90 -5.43 19.63
CA PHE A 2 -65.06 -5.81 18.48
C PHE A 2 -64.46 -4.63 17.67
N MET A 3 -65.27 -3.64 17.32
CA MET A 3 -64.83 -2.48 16.51
C MET A 3 -63.87 -1.52 17.25
N LYS A 4 -63.88 -1.51 18.60
CA LYS A 4 -62.89 -0.76 19.39
C LYS A 4 -61.54 -1.49 19.44
N VAL A 5 -61.58 -2.81 19.60
CA VAL A 5 -60.38 -3.67 19.58
C VAL A 5 -59.71 -3.62 18.21
N LEU A 6 -60.48 -3.70 17.12
CA LEU A 6 -59.96 -3.60 15.75
C LEU A 6 -59.28 -2.25 15.47
N LYS A 7 -59.85 -1.13 15.95
CA LYS A 7 -59.22 0.20 15.82
C LYS A 7 -57.90 0.32 16.60
N ILE A 8 -57.80 -0.35 17.76
CA ILE A 8 -56.56 -0.37 18.55
C ILE A 8 -55.48 -1.19 17.83
N ILE A 9 -55.83 -2.37 17.32
CA ILE A 9 -54.92 -3.22 16.54
C ILE A 9 -54.42 -2.49 15.30
N LEU A 10 -55.32 -1.83 14.55
CA LEU A 10 -54.94 -1.07 13.36
C LEU A 10 -53.97 0.07 13.70
N LYS A 11 -54.22 0.82 14.79
CA LYS A 11 -53.30 1.88 15.24
C LYS A 11 -51.92 1.35 15.60
N LEU A 12 -51.86 0.21 16.29
CA LEU A 12 -50.58 -0.43 16.65
C LEU A 12 -49.80 -0.85 15.40
N ILE A 13 -50.48 -1.39 14.38
CA ILE A 13 -49.85 -1.74 13.09
C ILE A 13 -49.31 -0.48 12.39
N VAL A 14 -50.13 0.58 12.29
CA VAL A 14 -49.72 1.84 11.64
C VAL A 14 -48.52 2.47 12.37
N TYR A 15 -48.54 2.52 13.69
CA TYR A 15 -47.41 3.03 14.47
C TYR A 15 -46.16 2.15 14.34
N GLY A 16 -46.33 0.81 14.31
CA GLY A 16 -45.22 -0.12 14.05
C GLY A 16 -44.57 0.12 12.69
N PHE A 17 -45.37 0.25 11.62
CA PHE A 17 -44.87 0.58 10.29
C PHE A 17 -44.19 1.95 10.23
N ALA A 18 -44.74 2.97 10.89
CA ALA A 18 -44.15 4.30 10.95
C ALA A 18 -42.80 4.31 11.67
N VAL A 19 -42.67 3.57 12.78
CA VAL A 19 -41.40 3.44 13.52
C VAL A 19 -40.36 2.70 12.68
N ILE A 20 -40.72 1.60 12.02
CA ILE A 20 -39.80 0.88 11.13
C ILE A 20 -39.37 1.79 9.97
N GLY A 21 -40.32 2.51 9.35
CA GLY A 21 -40.03 3.48 8.29
C GLY A 21 -39.10 4.60 8.75
N LEU A 22 -39.29 5.12 9.96
CA LEU A 22 -38.40 6.13 10.56
C LEU A 22 -36.99 5.57 10.77
N ILE A 23 -36.86 4.34 11.31
CA ILE A 23 -35.56 3.72 11.56
C ILE A 23 -34.82 3.46 10.24
N LEU A 24 -35.51 2.96 9.21
CA LEU A 24 -34.89 2.69 7.90
C LEU A 24 -34.50 3.99 7.18
N THR A 25 -35.35 5.03 7.23
CA THR A 25 -35.05 6.33 6.62
C THR A 25 -33.94 7.06 7.35
N ALA A 26 -33.93 7.04 8.70
CA ALA A 26 -32.84 7.56 9.51
C ALA A 26 -31.54 6.79 9.27
N GLY A 27 -31.58 5.46 9.15
CA GLY A 27 -30.43 4.63 8.80
C GLY A 27 -29.89 4.94 7.40
N TRP A 28 -30.76 5.08 6.40
CA TRP A 28 -30.36 5.50 5.06
C TRP A 28 -29.78 6.91 5.06
N PHE A 29 -30.37 7.84 5.81
CA PHE A 29 -29.84 9.20 5.96
C PHE A 29 -28.47 9.17 6.63
N ALA A 30 -28.30 8.37 7.69
CA ALA A 30 -27.04 8.23 8.38
C ALA A 30 -25.95 7.63 7.48
N VAL A 31 -26.28 6.67 6.62
CA VAL A 31 -25.35 6.14 5.61
C VAL A 31 -25.07 7.18 4.52
N LYS A 32 -26.10 7.82 3.97
CA LYS A 32 -26.00 8.80 2.87
C LYS A 32 -25.18 10.02 3.26
N TYR A 33 -25.32 10.49 4.49
CA TYR A 33 -24.59 11.65 5.02
C TYR A 33 -23.37 11.27 5.87
N ASN A 34 -22.95 9.99 5.85
CA ASN A 34 -21.77 9.48 6.53
C ASN A 34 -21.76 9.72 8.06
N LEU A 35 -22.90 9.65 8.73
CA LEU A 35 -23.04 9.83 10.19
C LEU A 35 -22.63 8.59 11.02
N THR A 36 -22.51 7.40 10.42
CA THR A 36 -22.12 6.14 11.10
C THR A 36 -20.67 5.73 10.85
N MET A 37 -19.78 6.68 10.50
CA MET A 37 -18.39 6.34 10.19
C MET A 37 -17.66 5.83 11.43
N THR A 38 -17.09 4.63 11.33
CA THR A 38 -15.99 4.22 12.21
C THR A 38 -14.92 5.29 12.13
N VAL A 39 -14.57 5.88 13.28
CA VAL A 39 -13.53 6.91 13.36
C VAL A 39 -12.26 6.32 12.76
N ALA A 40 -11.78 6.87 11.64
CA ALA A 40 -10.49 6.50 11.08
C ALA A 40 -9.45 6.75 12.18
N MET A 41 -8.75 5.69 12.59
CA MET A 41 -7.80 5.76 13.68
C MET A 41 -6.42 6.06 13.12
N VAL A 42 -5.68 6.92 13.82
CA VAL A 42 -4.26 7.14 13.55
C VAL A 42 -3.51 5.91 14.05
N ASP A 43 -2.57 5.42 13.26
CA ASP A 43 -1.77 4.26 13.61
C ASP A 43 -0.86 4.57 14.81
N LYS A 44 -0.73 3.62 15.74
CA LYS A 44 0.13 3.77 16.92
C LYS A 44 1.59 4.05 16.57
N ASN A 45 2.04 3.62 15.38
CA ASN A 45 3.40 3.78 14.89
C ASN A 45 3.55 4.96 13.92
N ASN A 46 2.57 5.88 13.87
CA ASN A 46 2.61 7.07 13.00
C ASN A 46 3.96 7.78 13.04
N ASP A 47 4.49 8.03 14.25
CA ASP A 47 5.74 8.78 14.44
C ASP A 47 6.95 8.06 13.81
N LYS A 48 6.95 6.72 13.82
CA LYS A 48 8.01 5.92 13.18
C LYS A 48 7.95 6.03 11.66
N TYR A 49 6.74 6.04 11.07
CA TYR A 49 6.58 6.28 9.63
C TYR A 49 7.06 7.69 9.24
N GLN A 50 6.76 8.71 10.05
CA GLN A 50 7.24 10.08 9.79
C GLN A 50 8.76 10.17 9.92
N ALA A 51 9.33 9.62 11.00
CA ALA A 51 10.77 9.61 11.22
C ALA A 51 11.51 8.92 10.07
N ALA A 52 11.03 7.75 9.62
CA ALA A 52 11.61 7.05 8.49
C ALA A 52 11.51 7.85 7.18
N SER A 53 10.36 8.46 6.91
CA SER A 53 10.19 9.30 5.72
C SER A 53 11.19 10.47 5.71
N LEU A 54 11.39 11.13 6.85
CA LEU A 54 12.35 12.24 6.97
C LEU A 54 13.79 11.76 6.86
N LYS A 55 14.14 10.65 7.55
CA LYS A 55 15.50 10.08 7.56
C LYS A 55 15.94 9.65 6.15
N TYR A 56 15.04 9.05 5.37
CA TYR A 56 15.40 8.43 4.09
C TYR A 56 15.08 9.29 2.86
N ALA A 57 14.33 10.39 2.98
CA ALA A 57 14.13 11.33 1.88
C ALA A 57 15.43 12.02 1.42
N ALA A 58 16.45 12.08 2.29
CA ALA A 58 17.77 12.66 1.99
C ALA A 58 18.72 11.70 1.27
N ALA A 59 18.45 10.39 1.27
CA ALA A 59 19.35 9.35 0.74
C ALA A 59 19.35 9.25 -0.81
N ASP A 60 18.31 9.75 -1.49
CA ASP A 60 18.20 9.75 -2.96
C ASP A 60 19.22 10.67 -3.66
N LYS A 61 19.91 11.54 -2.92
CA LYS A 61 20.90 12.47 -3.48
C LYS A 61 22.16 11.75 -4.02
N TYR A 62 22.41 10.51 -3.59
CA TYR A 62 23.55 9.70 -4.03
C TYR A 62 23.29 8.89 -5.31
N ASP A 63 22.06 8.40 -5.53
CA ASP A 63 21.74 7.58 -6.71
C ASP A 63 21.72 8.39 -8.02
N GLN A 64 21.49 9.71 -7.96
CA GLN A 64 21.49 10.58 -9.15
C GLN A 64 22.89 11.02 -9.62
N LEU A 65 23.90 11.02 -8.72
CA LEU A 65 25.25 11.50 -9.05
C LEU A 65 26.04 10.50 -9.91
N ALA A 66 25.62 9.23 -9.95
CA ALA A 66 26.25 8.18 -10.76
C ALA A 66 25.91 8.27 -12.27
N THR A 67 24.95 9.13 -12.65
CA THR A 67 24.44 9.23 -14.04
C THR A 67 24.84 10.49 -14.80
N SER A 68 25.57 11.42 -14.19
CA SER A 68 25.97 12.68 -14.84
C SER A 68 27.48 12.82 -14.94
N THR A 69 28.09 12.15 -15.92
CA THR A 69 29.43 12.49 -16.43
C THR A 69 29.30 12.83 -17.91
N SER A 70 28.78 14.01 -18.22
CA SER A 70 28.83 14.58 -19.57
C SER A 70 30.13 15.36 -19.72
N GLY A 71 31.04 14.84 -20.55
CA GLY A 71 32.34 15.43 -20.82
C GLY A 71 32.26 16.77 -21.55
N SER A 72 33.06 17.73 -21.08
CA SER A 72 33.55 18.85 -21.90
C SER A 72 35.06 18.66 -22.14
N THR A 73 35.52 19.20 -23.27
CA THR A 73 36.88 18.98 -23.79
C THR A 73 37.67 20.29 -23.74
N SER A 74 38.98 20.18 -23.44
CA SER A 74 40.08 21.17 -23.54
C SER A 74 40.35 21.98 -22.25
N THR A 75 41.59 22.32 -21.84
CA THR A 75 42.93 22.42 -22.48
C THR A 75 44.05 22.28 -21.42
N LEU A 76 45.24 21.79 -21.81
CA LEU A 76 46.49 21.57 -21.03
C LEU A 76 46.59 20.23 -20.28
N ALA A 77 47.72 19.53 -20.47
CA ALA A 77 47.94 18.16 -19.98
C ALA A 77 48.00 18.03 -18.44
N ILE A 78 48.30 19.13 -17.73
CA ILE A 78 48.33 19.16 -16.26
C ILE A 78 46.91 19.30 -15.71
N ASP A 79 46.10 20.21 -16.26
CA ASP A 79 44.70 20.40 -15.85
C ASP A 79 43.84 19.16 -16.09
N ASP A 80 44.11 18.42 -17.18
CA ASP A 80 43.47 17.13 -17.43
C ASP A 80 43.93 16.06 -16.44
N LEU A 81 45.21 16.07 -16.02
CA LEU A 81 45.72 15.17 -14.98
C LEU A 81 45.11 15.49 -13.61
N GLU A 82 45.00 16.78 -13.25
CA GLU A 82 44.36 17.24 -12.01
C GLU A 82 42.86 16.87 -11.99
N ARG A 83 42.17 17.00 -13.12
CA ARG A 83 40.79 16.52 -13.28
C ARG A 83 40.71 15.00 -13.09
N GLN A 84 41.56 14.23 -13.76
CA GLN A 84 41.58 12.76 -13.62
C GLN A 84 41.88 12.32 -12.18
N ILE A 85 42.81 12.99 -11.48
CA ILE A 85 43.10 12.76 -10.06
C ILE A 85 41.86 13.06 -9.21
N THR A 86 41.16 14.16 -9.50
CA THR A 86 39.92 14.54 -8.80
C THR A 86 38.81 13.51 -9.03
N GLU A 87 38.63 13.05 -10.27
CA GLU A 87 37.66 12.00 -10.63
C GLU A 87 38.00 10.65 -9.97
N LEU A 88 39.27 10.26 -9.94
CA LEU A 88 39.73 9.05 -9.26
C LEU A 88 39.51 9.14 -7.74
N ASN A 89 39.81 10.28 -7.13
CA ASN A 89 39.57 10.51 -5.70
C ASN A 89 38.06 10.44 -5.37
N ASN A 90 37.22 11.08 -6.18
CA ASN A 90 35.76 11.00 -6.05
C ASN A 90 35.26 9.55 -6.19
N THR A 91 35.76 8.81 -7.17
CA THR A 91 35.41 7.39 -7.39
C THR A 91 35.85 6.52 -6.20
N SER A 92 37.05 6.75 -5.67
CA SER A 92 37.57 6.04 -4.50
C SER A 92 36.72 6.31 -3.24
N GLN A 93 36.30 7.56 -3.06
CA GLN A 93 35.39 7.95 -1.97
C GLN A 93 34.03 7.27 -2.11
N GLN A 94 33.41 7.35 -3.30
CA GLN A 94 32.12 6.70 -3.60
C GLN A 94 32.18 5.18 -3.36
N LEU A 95 33.27 4.54 -3.78
CA LEU A 95 33.47 3.10 -3.56
C LEU A 95 33.57 2.77 -2.06
N SER A 96 34.25 3.62 -1.28
CA SER A 96 34.39 3.44 0.17
C SER A 96 33.05 3.58 0.88
N GLU A 97 32.24 4.56 0.50
CA GLU A 97 30.89 4.77 1.01
C GLU A 97 29.94 3.62 0.62
N LEU A 98 30.03 3.14 -0.62
CA LEU A 98 29.25 1.97 -1.07
C LEU A 98 29.61 0.71 -0.29
N LYS A 99 30.91 0.44 -0.07
CA LYS A 99 31.36 -0.69 0.75
C LYS A 99 30.81 -0.62 2.16
N LEU A 100 30.88 0.56 2.77
CA LEU A 100 30.38 0.80 4.12
C LEU A 100 28.86 0.66 4.19
N ARG A 101 28.11 1.15 3.20
CA ARG A 101 26.65 0.91 3.10
C ARG A 101 26.36 -0.58 3.02
N LYS A 102 26.99 -1.30 2.09
CA LYS A 102 26.78 -2.75 1.94
C LYS A 102 27.05 -3.50 3.24
N LEU A 103 28.10 -3.11 3.95
CA LEU A 103 28.44 -3.67 5.25
C LEU A 103 27.31 -3.40 6.27
N ARG A 104 26.79 -2.19 6.37
CA ARG A 104 25.67 -1.88 7.28
C ARG A 104 24.38 -2.62 6.93
N ASP A 105 24.07 -2.75 5.64
CA ASP A 105 22.89 -3.49 5.16
C ASP A 105 23.00 -4.97 5.51
N LEU A 106 24.17 -5.58 5.29
CA LEU A 106 24.45 -6.96 5.67
C LEU A 106 24.35 -7.19 7.19
N CYS A 107 24.80 -6.23 8.01
CA CYS A 107 24.64 -6.27 9.45
C CYS A 107 23.15 -6.32 9.83
N LYS A 108 22.34 -5.42 9.25
CA LYS A 108 20.89 -5.38 9.48
C LYS A 108 20.19 -6.66 9.04
N ILE A 109 20.54 -7.21 7.88
CA ILE A 109 20.02 -8.52 7.41
C ILE A 109 20.36 -9.61 8.43
N SER A 110 21.59 -9.63 8.95
CA SER A 110 22.00 -10.63 9.95
C SER A 110 21.20 -10.50 11.24
N VAL A 111 21.08 -9.29 11.79
CA VAL A 111 20.31 -9.03 13.03
C VAL A 111 18.83 -9.36 12.85
N ILE A 112 18.24 -9.03 11.70
CA ILE A 112 16.87 -9.44 11.36
C ILE A 112 16.78 -10.96 11.30
N GLY A 113 17.75 -11.63 10.69
CA GLY A 113 17.71 -13.07 10.47
C GLY A 113 17.76 -13.91 11.74
N GLU A 114 18.33 -13.39 12.83
CA GLU A 114 18.31 -14.06 14.13
C GLU A 114 16.91 -14.14 14.75
N ALA A 115 16.07 -13.12 14.52
CA ALA A 115 14.70 -13.06 15.05
C ALA A 115 13.63 -13.49 14.03
N ALA A 116 13.88 -13.25 12.75
CA ALA A 116 12.96 -13.48 11.63
C ALA A 116 13.70 -13.99 10.37
N PRO A 117 14.17 -15.25 10.36
CA PRO A 117 14.96 -15.80 9.25
C PRO A 117 14.29 -15.69 7.87
N VAL A 118 12.98 -15.92 7.80
CA VAL A 118 12.20 -15.82 6.56
C VAL A 118 12.16 -14.38 6.04
N ASN A 119 12.04 -13.40 6.92
CA ASN A 119 12.05 -11.98 6.54
C ASN A 119 13.45 -11.53 6.12
N ALA A 120 14.51 -12.00 6.78
CA ALA A 120 15.88 -11.76 6.33
C ALA A 120 16.13 -12.31 4.92
N LYS A 121 15.63 -13.52 4.63
CA LYS A 121 15.67 -14.09 3.27
C LYS A 121 14.96 -13.19 2.26
N ASN A 122 13.73 -12.80 2.56
CA ASN A 122 12.93 -11.92 1.70
C ASN A 122 13.64 -10.59 1.41
N ILE A 123 14.21 -9.95 2.43
CA ILE A 123 14.99 -8.72 2.30
C ILE A 123 16.25 -8.97 1.47
N LEU A 124 16.95 -10.07 1.74
CA LEU A 124 18.17 -10.44 1.03
C LEU A 124 17.91 -10.67 -0.47
N ASP A 125 16.78 -11.29 -0.84
CA ASP A 125 16.43 -11.54 -2.24
C ASP A 125 16.10 -10.25 -3.01
N VAL A 126 15.54 -9.24 -2.33
CA VAL A 126 15.36 -7.89 -2.88
C VAL A 126 16.69 -7.13 -2.93
N TYR A 127 17.50 -7.23 -1.88
CA TYR A 127 18.83 -6.62 -1.79
C TYR A 127 19.77 -7.04 -2.93
N LYS A 128 19.79 -8.35 -3.26
CA LYS A 128 20.58 -8.91 -4.38
C LYS A 128 20.23 -8.30 -5.74
N GLN A 129 19.04 -7.71 -5.88
CA GLN A 129 18.58 -7.04 -7.10
C GLN A 129 18.97 -5.56 -7.15
N ASN A 130 19.96 -5.14 -6.34
CA ASN A 130 20.41 -3.75 -6.19
C ASN A 130 19.29 -2.82 -5.69
N ALA A 131 18.59 -3.24 -4.63
CA ALA A 131 17.60 -2.41 -3.97
C ALA A 131 18.18 -1.03 -3.58
N SER A 132 17.39 0.03 -3.76
CA SER A 132 17.77 1.36 -3.27
C SER A 132 17.87 1.37 -1.74
N GLU A 133 18.66 2.29 -1.19
CA GLU A 133 18.76 2.46 0.27
C GLU A 133 17.40 2.73 0.89
N TRP A 134 16.60 3.54 0.21
CA TRP A 134 15.26 3.85 0.66
C TRP A 134 14.41 2.57 0.76
N LEU A 135 14.39 1.74 -0.29
CA LEU A 135 13.62 0.50 -0.29
C LEU A 135 14.09 -0.45 0.81
N PHE A 136 15.40 -0.69 0.88
CA PHE A 136 15.99 -1.56 1.89
C PHE A 136 15.60 -1.13 3.31
N ASN A 137 15.75 0.16 3.62
CA ASN A 137 15.40 0.69 4.94
C ASN A 137 13.89 0.63 5.24
N GLN A 138 13.02 0.76 4.23
CA GLN A 138 11.58 0.55 4.44
C GLN A 138 11.23 -0.91 4.73
N MET A 139 11.93 -1.87 4.13
CA MET A 139 11.78 -3.30 4.48
C MET A 139 12.28 -3.59 5.89
N VAL A 140 13.42 -3.00 6.28
CA VAL A 140 13.92 -3.07 7.66
C VAL A 140 12.90 -2.47 8.64
N LEU A 141 12.31 -1.32 8.31
CA LEU A 141 11.27 -0.69 9.12
C LEU A 141 10.05 -1.61 9.29
N ALA A 142 9.53 -2.20 8.21
CA ALA A 142 8.37 -3.08 8.29
C ALA A 142 8.59 -4.23 9.29
N VAL A 143 9.79 -4.84 9.29
CA VAL A 143 10.16 -5.87 10.26
C VAL A 143 10.32 -5.29 11.67
N SER A 144 11.00 -4.15 11.83
CA SER A 144 11.29 -3.57 13.14
C SER A 144 10.03 -3.16 13.91
N LEU A 145 8.96 -2.78 13.20
CA LEU A 145 7.64 -2.51 13.80
C LEU A 145 7.04 -3.73 14.51
N ARG A 146 7.42 -4.95 14.15
CA ARG A 146 7.00 -6.19 14.84
C ARG A 146 7.86 -6.55 16.04
N LEU A 147 9.08 -6.04 16.09
CA LEU A 147 10.05 -6.28 17.15
C LEU A 147 10.22 -5.03 18.03
N GLU A 148 9.24 -4.11 18.01
CA GLU A 148 9.31 -2.83 18.72
C GLU A 148 9.46 -2.96 20.23
N ASN A 149 8.96 -4.06 20.81
CA ASN A 149 9.03 -4.31 22.25
C ASN A 149 10.29 -5.08 22.67
N ASN A 150 11.19 -5.39 21.74
CA ASN A 150 12.45 -6.07 22.02
C ASN A 150 13.61 -5.05 22.00
N ALA A 151 13.86 -4.41 23.16
CA ALA A 151 14.85 -3.36 23.29
C ALA A 151 16.29 -3.81 22.96
N ASP A 152 16.65 -5.05 23.33
CA ASP A 152 17.96 -5.64 23.00
C ASP A 152 18.13 -5.76 21.48
N TRP A 153 17.12 -6.32 20.80
CA TRP A 153 17.15 -6.45 19.35
C TRP A 153 17.18 -5.08 18.64
N GLN A 154 16.41 -4.09 19.12
CA GLN A 154 16.42 -2.73 18.59
C GLN A 154 17.83 -2.11 18.70
N SER A 155 18.47 -2.22 19.87
CA SER A 155 19.83 -1.72 20.08
C SER A 155 20.81 -2.33 19.09
N ARG A 156 20.74 -3.66 18.88
CA ARG A 156 21.63 -4.36 17.94
C ARG A 156 21.39 -3.96 16.49
N LEU A 157 20.14 -3.66 16.12
CA LEU A 157 19.82 -3.14 14.80
C LEU A 157 20.38 -1.72 14.60
N ASP A 158 20.28 -0.87 15.62
CA ASP A 158 20.80 0.49 15.61
C ASP A 158 22.34 0.52 15.58
N ASP A 159 23.01 -0.42 16.26
CA ASP A 159 24.47 -0.56 16.23
C ASP A 159 24.99 -0.78 14.79
N CYS A 160 24.18 -1.39 13.92
CA CYS A 160 24.50 -1.55 12.51
C CYS A 160 24.58 -0.22 11.74
N ASP A 161 24.10 0.92 12.25
CA ASP A 161 24.31 2.23 11.60
C ASP A 161 25.75 2.74 11.78
N THR A 162 26.51 2.20 12.75
CA THR A 162 27.88 2.66 13.06
C THR A 162 28.97 1.64 12.73
N VAL A 163 28.59 0.41 12.37
CA VAL A 163 29.54 -0.67 12.08
C VAL A 163 30.47 -0.33 10.90
N SER A 164 31.75 -0.67 11.06
CA SER A 164 32.79 -0.53 10.05
C SER A 164 33.44 -1.86 9.66
N ILE A 165 33.18 -2.93 10.43
CA ILE A 165 33.66 -4.30 10.21
C ILE A 165 32.55 -5.26 10.63
N ILE A 166 32.19 -6.22 9.77
CA ILE A 166 31.34 -7.37 10.15
C ILE A 166 32.20 -8.61 10.25
N SER A 167 31.89 -9.49 11.22
CA SER A 167 32.55 -10.78 11.43
C SER A 167 32.25 -11.80 10.32
N LEU A 168 31.07 -11.72 9.71
CA LEU A 168 30.61 -12.56 8.60
C LEU A 168 30.76 -11.85 7.25
N SER A 169 31.21 -12.60 6.25
CA SER A 169 31.22 -12.17 4.85
C SER A 169 29.81 -12.17 4.23
N GLU A 170 29.64 -11.42 3.14
CA GLU A 170 28.41 -11.42 2.32
C GLU A 170 27.99 -12.85 1.92
N ALA A 171 28.95 -13.68 1.51
CA ALA A 171 28.70 -15.06 1.12
C ALA A 171 28.18 -15.92 2.28
N GLU A 172 28.67 -15.70 3.50
CA GLU A 172 28.21 -16.40 4.70
C GLU A 172 26.79 -15.98 5.09
N ILE A 173 26.47 -14.70 5.02
CA ILE A 173 25.11 -14.18 5.26
C ILE A 173 24.14 -14.72 4.21
N ILE A 174 24.53 -14.73 2.93
CA ILE A 174 23.74 -15.32 1.86
C ILE A 174 23.48 -16.80 2.15
N LYS A 175 24.53 -17.56 2.50
CA LYS A 175 24.40 -18.98 2.81
C LYS A 175 23.49 -19.22 4.02
N ALA A 176 23.57 -18.38 5.05
CA ALA A 176 22.78 -18.52 6.26
C ALA A 176 21.27 -18.36 6.00
N TYR A 177 20.88 -17.40 5.15
CA TYR A 177 19.47 -17.02 5.00
C TYR A 177 18.82 -17.37 3.66
N ALA A 178 19.57 -17.67 2.59
CA ALA A 178 18.99 -17.97 1.28
C ALA A 178 18.01 -19.16 1.30
N ALA A 179 18.22 -20.12 2.20
CA ALA A 179 17.37 -21.30 2.36
C ALA A 179 16.49 -21.24 3.62
N ALA A 180 16.35 -20.08 4.28
CA ALA A 180 15.54 -19.96 5.48
C ALA A 180 14.09 -20.38 5.22
N GLN A 181 13.53 -21.12 6.18
CA GLN A 181 12.16 -21.64 6.19
C GLN A 181 11.51 -21.33 7.53
N GLY A 182 10.19 -21.37 7.58
CA GLY A 182 9.41 -21.16 8.81
C GLY A 182 8.31 -20.14 8.62
N GLN A 183 7.88 -19.56 9.73
CA GLN A 183 6.87 -18.51 9.72
C GLN A 183 7.51 -17.15 9.43
N ASN A 184 6.77 -16.31 8.72
CA ASN A 184 7.09 -14.91 8.57
C ASN A 184 6.75 -14.18 9.88
N ILE A 185 7.49 -13.13 10.24
CA ILE A 185 7.16 -12.32 11.42
C ILE A 185 5.81 -11.59 11.26
N PHE A 186 5.34 -11.41 10.03
CA PHE A 186 4.07 -10.80 9.68
C PHE A 186 2.91 -11.81 9.86
N PRO A 187 2.08 -11.69 10.92
CA PRO A 187 1.14 -12.74 11.28
C PRO A 187 0.09 -13.02 10.21
N TRP A 188 -0.34 -12.00 9.46
CA TRP A 188 -1.31 -12.16 8.38
C TRP A 188 -0.82 -13.09 7.27
N SER A 189 0.48 -13.09 6.98
CA SER A 189 1.07 -13.90 5.91
C SER A 189 1.21 -15.39 6.27
N ASN A 190 1.07 -15.73 7.56
CA ASN A 190 1.05 -17.13 8.01
C ASN A 190 -0.35 -17.74 8.01
N THR A 191 -1.37 -17.00 7.56
CA THR A 191 -2.76 -17.45 7.59
C THR A 191 -3.14 -18.22 6.33
N GLU A 192 -4.14 -19.09 6.45
CA GLU A 192 -4.74 -19.73 5.29
C GLU A 192 -5.36 -18.70 4.32
N SER A 193 -5.97 -17.65 4.86
CA SER A 193 -6.54 -16.55 4.07
C SER A 193 -5.50 -15.94 3.13
N TRP A 194 -4.26 -15.74 3.62
CA TRP A 194 -3.16 -15.26 2.79
C TRP A 194 -2.87 -16.20 1.61
N SER A 195 -2.74 -17.50 1.84
CA SER A 195 -2.46 -18.47 0.76
C SER A 195 -3.52 -18.48 -0.36
N VAL A 196 -4.76 -18.11 -0.02
CA VAL A 196 -5.87 -17.97 -0.97
C VAL A 196 -5.74 -16.64 -1.72
N VAL A 197 -5.51 -15.53 -1.01
CA VAL A 197 -5.28 -14.21 -1.61
C VAL A 197 -4.09 -14.25 -2.57
N GLU A 198 -2.95 -14.78 -2.13
CA GLU A 198 -1.73 -14.89 -2.92
C GLU A 198 -2.01 -15.58 -4.28
N ARG A 199 -2.60 -16.78 -4.25
CA ARG A 199 -2.95 -17.51 -5.47
C ARG A 199 -3.94 -16.77 -6.35
N ALA A 200 -4.91 -16.08 -5.76
CA ALA A 200 -5.91 -15.31 -6.50
C ALA A 200 -5.30 -14.06 -7.17
N VAL A 201 -4.43 -13.33 -6.47
CA VAL A 201 -3.70 -12.17 -6.99
C VAL A 201 -2.77 -12.57 -8.14
N LEU A 202 -2.09 -13.72 -8.03
CA LEU A 202 -1.20 -14.22 -9.09
C LEU A 202 -1.95 -14.56 -10.39
N LYS A 203 -3.20 -15.02 -10.30
CA LYS A 203 -4.04 -15.24 -11.50
C LYS A 203 -4.34 -13.94 -12.24
N ASP A 204 -4.41 -12.84 -11.50
CA ASP A 204 -4.76 -11.51 -12.02
C ASP A 204 -3.53 -10.67 -12.39
N GLU A 205 -2.31 -11.22 -12.30
CA GLU A 205 -1.06 -10.46 -12.47
C GLU A 205 -1.04 -9.62 -13.76
N ALA A 206 -1.35 -10.24 -14.90
CA ALA A 206 -1.34 -9.55 -16.19
C ALA A 206 -2.37 -8.40 -16.25
N VAL A 207 -3.55 -8.61 -15.65
CA VAL A 207 -4.64 -7.63 -15.63
C VAL A 207 -4.29 -6.46 -14.72
N ILE A 208 -3.73 -6.73 -13.54
CA ILE A 208 -3.25 -5.73 -12.59
C ILE A 208 -2.17 -4.86 -13.24
N ARG A 209 -1.17 -5.48 -13.90
CA ARG A 209 -0.10 -4.74 -14.58
C ARG A 209 -0.62 -3.86 -15.71
N LYS A 210 -1.59 -4.37 -16.49
CA LYS A 210 -2.23 -3.59 -17.55
C LYS A 210 -2.91 -2.35 -16.97
N ALA A 211 -3.77 -2.54 -15.96
CA ALA A 211 -4.48 -1.44 -15.31
C ALA A 211 -3.52 -0.44 -14.65
N ALA A 212 -2.47 -0.91 -13.97
CA ALA A 212 -1.44 -0.07 -13.36
C ALA A 212 -0.70 0.79 -14.40
N LYS A 213 -0.31 0.19 -15.52
CA LYS A 213 0.36 0.88 -16.63
C LYS A 213 -0.51 2.00 -17.19
N GLU A 214 -1.79 1.72 -17.45
CA GLU A 214 -2.72 2.70 -18.02
C GLU A 214 -3.10 3.80 -17.02
N ALA A 215 -3.21 3.47 -15.73
CA ALA A 215 -3.40 4.45 -14.67
C ALA A 215 -2.13 5.25 -14.33
N GLY A 216 -0.96 4.84 -14.83
CA GLY A 216 0.32 5.49 -14.56
C GLY A 216 0.72 5.41 -13.09
N VAL A 217 0.48 4.27 -12.44
CA VAL A 217 0.83 3.98 -11.04
C VAL A 217 1.62 2.69 -10.95
N ASP A 218 2.36 2.52 -9.85
CA ASP A 218 3.06 1.29 -9.56
C ASP A 218 2.07 0.13 -9.26
N PRO A 219 2.22 -1.05 -9.91
CA PRO A 219 1.32 -2.17 -9.69
C PRO A 219 1.37 -2.71 -8.26
N ARG A 220 2.51 -2.64 -7.56
CA ARG A 220 2.61 -3.08 -6.16
C ARG A 220 1.72 -2.25 -5.25
N THR A 221 1.56 -0.96 -5.52
CA THR A 221 0.68 -0.04 -4.79
C THR A 221 -0.80 -0.44 -4.95
N ILE A 222 -1.20 -0.89 -6.14
CA ILE A 222 -2.55 -1.45 -6.34
C ILE A 222 -2.70 -2.74 -5.53
N VAL A 223 -1.72 -3.64 -5.60
CA VAL A 223 -1.76 -4.93 -4.91
C VAL A 223 -1.75 -4.77 -3.39
N SER A 224 -1.05 -3.76 -2.85
CA SER A 224 -1.02 -3.53 -1.40
C SER A 224 -2.39 -3.15 -0.85
N ILE A 225 -3.12 -2.28 -1.56
CA ILE A 225 -4.51 -1.94 -1.20
C ILE A 225 -5.44 -3.14 -1.39
N LEU A 226 -5.29 -3.87 -2.50
CA LEU A 226 -6.07 -5.07 -2.78
C LEU A 226 -5.97 -6.08 -1.63
N ILE A 227 -4.74 -6.40 -1.18
CA ILE A 227 -4.52 -7.40 -0.13
C ILE A 227 -5.17 -7.00 1.17
N VAL A 228 -5.11 -5.72 1.54
CA VAL A 228 -5.77 -5.20 2.75
C VAL A 228 -7.29 -5.43 2.66
N GLU A 229 -7.92 -5.09 1.53
CA GLU A 229 -9.36 -5.32 1.34
C GLU A 229 -9.71 -6.82 1.36
N GLN A 230 -8.92 -7.66 0.69
CA GLN A 230 -9.19 -9.09 0.59
C GLN A 230 -9.04 -9.79 1.93
N LEU A 231 -7.98 -9.49 2.69
CA LEU A 231 -7.78 -10.05 4.03
C LEU A 231 -8.89 -9.59 4.99
N ARG A 232 -9.29 -8.32 4.91
CA ARG A 232 -10.44 -7.79 5.68
C ARG A 232 -11.73 -8.54 5.34
N LEU A 233 -12.03 -8.73 4.05
CA LEU A 233 -13.24 -9.42 3.60
C LEU A 233 -13.25 -10.89 4.02
N TYR A 234 -12.13 -11.61 3.85
CA TYR A 234 -12.04 -13.02 4.23
C TYR A 234 -12.14 -13.24 5.74
N ASN A 235 -11.63 -12.30 6.53
CA ASN A 235 -11.76 -12.37 7.98
C ASN A 235 -13.18 -12.04 8.46
N THR A 236 -13.82 -11.02 7.87
CA THR A 236 -15.18 -10.60 8.27
C THR A 236 -16.29 -11.49 7.72
N GLN A 237 -16.08 -12.12 6.56
CA GLN A 237 -17.04 -13.00 5.89
C GLN A 237 -16.55 -14.46 5.90
N ARG A 238 -16.16 -14.97 7.07
CA ARG A 238 -15.51 -16.29 7.19
C ARG A 238 -16.32 -17.44 6.59
N GLU A 239 -17.65 -17.40 6.72
CA GLU A 239 -18.52 -18.43 6.13
C GLU A 239 -18.43 -18.47 4.60
N TYR A 240 -18.48 -17.31 3.94
CA TYR A 240 -18.32 -17.22 2.48
C TYR A 240 -16.92 -17.60 2.04
N PHE A 241 -15.91 -17.24 2.85
CA PHE A 241 -14.53 -17.65 2.61
C PHE A 241 -14.40 -19.17 2.55
N GLU A 242 -14.90 -19.91 3.54
CA GLU A 242 -14.82 -21.37 3.57
C GLU A 242 -15.61 -22.03 2.43
N LYS A 243 -16.81 -21.51 2.13
CA LYS A 243 -17.70 -22.12 1.13
C LYS A 243 -17.29 -21.85 -0.32
N PHE A 244 -16.75 -20.67 -0.62
CA PHE A 244 -16.58 -20.22 -2.00
C PHE A 244 -15.16 -19.75 -2.32
N PHE A 245 -14.60 -18.82 -1.54
CA PHE A 245 -13.33 -18.18 -1.90
C PHE A 245 -12.14 -19.13 -1.79
N LYS A 246 -12.08 -19.92 -0.71
CA LYS A 246 -11.00 -20.87 -0.45
C LYS A 246 -10.95 -22.03 -1.45
N PRO A 247 -12.05 -22.76 -1.73
CA PRO A 247 -12.02 -23.86 -2.70
C PRO A 247 -11.60 -23.42 -4.11
N LEU A 248 -12.01 -22.23 -4.52
CA LEU A 248 -11.79 -21.73 -5.89
C LEU A 248 -10.52 -20.86 -6.01
N SER A 249 -9.97 -20.39 -4.89
CA SER A 249 -8.87 -19.42 -4.85
C SER A 249 -9.17 -18.20 -5.72
N ILE A 250 -10.25 -17.50 -5.38
CA ILE A 250 -10.78 -16.33 -6.08
C ILE A 250 -10.90 -15.14 -5.14
N LEU A 251 -10.69 -13.93 -5.68
CA LEU A 251 -10.89 -12.68 -4.95
C LEU A 251 -12.36 -12.49 -4.60
N ALA A 252 -12.63 -11.93 -3.42
CA ALA A 252 -13.96 -11.50 -3.03
C ALA A 252 -14.29 -10.16 -3.70
N SER A 253 -15.46 -10.09 -4.33
CA SER A 253 -16.12 -8.81 -4.54
C SER A 253 -16.71 -8.33 -3.22
N ALA A 254 -16.51 -7.05 -2.90
CA ALA A 254 -17.18 -6.43 -1.76
C ALA A 254 -18.72 -6.39 -1.96
N ASN A 255 -19.45 -6.09 -0.88
CA ASN A 255 -20.91 -6.18 -0.81
C ASN A 255 -21.63 -5.02 -1.56
N LYS A 256 -22.94 -4.86 -1.41
CA LYS A 256 -23.71 -3.80 -2.10
C LYS A 256 -23.22 -2.36 -1.85
N MET A 257 -22.40 -2.10 -0.83
CA MET A 257 -21.92 -0.76 -0.46
C MET A 257 -20.59 -0.37 -1.13
N ALA A 258 -19.83 -1.35 -1.63
CA ALA A 258 -18.52 -1.14 -2.25
C ALA A 258 -18.28 -2.25 -3.28
N TRP A 259 -17.85 -1.91 -4.49
CA TRP A 259 -17.90 -2.82 -5.63
C TRP A 259 -16.52 -3.34 -6.03
N GLY A 260 -16.52 -4.58 -6.53
CA GLY A 260 -15.34 -5.24 -7.07
C GLY A 260 -14.33 -5.67 -6.02
N VAL A 261 -13.17 -6.11 -6.51
CA VAL A 261 -12.07 -6.65 -5.70
C VAL A 261 -11.29 -5.55 -4.98
N MET A 262 -11.34 -4.32 -5.51
CA MET A 262 -10.77 -3.10 -4.89
C MET A 262 -11.74 -2.38 -3.93
N ALA A 263 -12.94 -2.92 -3.70
CA ALA A 263 -13.95 -2.38 -2.80
C ALA A 263 -14.25 -0.87 -2.98
N ILE A 264 -14.50 -0.44 -4.21
CA ILE A 264 -14.71 0.98 -4.54
C ILE A 264 -16.17 1.35 -4.33
N LYS A 265 -16.44 2.36 -3.50
CA LYS A 265 -17.80 2.89 -3.31
C LYS A 265 -18.30 3.55 -4.59
N GLU A 266 -19.60 3.44 -4.87
CA GLU A 266 -20.23 4.07 -6.04
C GLU A 266 -19.91 5.57 -6.15
N ILE A 267 -20.08 6.30 -5.05
CA ILE A 267 -19.79 7.75 -5.01
C ILE A 267 -18.32 8.04 -5.34
N THR A 268 -17.40 7.20 -4.88
CA THR A 268 -15.98 7.35 -5.16
C THR A 268 -15.66 7.06 -6.63
N ALA A 269 -16.31 6.06 -7.24
CA ALA A 269 -16.17 5.81 -8.67
C ALA A 269 -16.67 7.00 -9.52
N ILE A 270 -17.81 7.60 -9.15
CA ILE A 270 -18.33 8.82 -9.79
C ILE A 270 -17.35 9.99 -9.62
N ASP A 271 -16.76 10.16 -8.44
CA ASP A 271 -15.77 11.22 -8.20
C ASP A 271 -14.50 11.00 -9.04
N VAL A 272 -14.04 9.75 -9.20
CA VAL A 272 -12.90 9.40 -10.07
C VAL A 272 -13.19 9.86 -11.50
N GLU A 273 -14.34 9.48 -12.07
CA GLU A 273 -14.76 9.85 -13.42
C GLU A 273 -14.81 11.37 -13.61
N LYS A 274 -15.41 12.08 -12.65
CA LYS A 274 -15.50 13.54 -12.67
C LYS A 274 -14.11 14.19 -12.62
N ASN A 275 -13.22 13.68 -11.78
CA ASN A 275 -11.87 14.24 -11.62
C ASN A 275 -11.00 14.04 -12.86
N LEU A 276 -11.27 13.02 -13.71
CA LEU A 276 -10.56 12.84 -14.99
C LEU A 276 -10.85 13.95 -16.00
N THR A 277 -12.01 14.58 -15.92
CA THR A 277 -12.50 15.55 -16.90
C THR A 277 -12.55 16.98 -16.36
N SER A 278 -12.03 17.21 -15.15
CA SER A 278 -12.12 18.49 -14.44
C SER A 278 -10.73 19.14 -14.27
N PRO A 279 -10.20 19.91 -15.25
CA PRO A 279 -8.87 20.51 -15.18
C PRO A 279 -8.59 21.35 -13.92
N ASN A 280 -9.64 21.99 -13.37
CA ASN A 280 -9.55 22.82 -12.16
C ASN A 280 -9.63 21.99 -10.86
N SER A 281 -9.85 20.68 -10.94
CA SER A 281 -9.85 19.81 -9.76
C SER A 281 -8.42 19.65 -9.24
N ALA A 282 -8.24 19.72 -7.92
CA ALA A 282 -6.97 19.38 -7.29
C ALA A 282 -6.54 17.94 -7.66
N PHE A 283 -7.50 17.06 -7.90
CA PHE A 283 -7.32 15.66 -8.27
C PHE A 283 -7.10 15.42 -9.77
N TYR A 284 -7.12 16.46 -10.63
CA TYR A 284 -6.93 16.28 -12.07
C TYR A 284 -5.55 15.70 -12.41
N ILE A 285 -5.49 14.65 -13.22
CA ILE A 285 -4.24 13.93 -13.52
C ILE A 285 -3.71 14.14 -14.95
N GLY A 286 -4.38 15.00 -15.73
CA GLY A 286 -3.94 15.38 -17.08
C GLY A 286 -4.80 14.79 -18.20
N GLU A 287 -4.68 15.40 -19.37
CA GLU A 287 -5.54 15.14 -20.53
C GLU A 287 -5.43 13.69 -21.04
N SER A 288 -4.24 13.09 -20.94
CA SER A 288 -3.97 11.72 -21.37
C SER A 288 -4.83 10.65 -20.68
N TYR A 289 -5.44 10.96 -19.53
CA TYR A 289 -6.26 10.03 -18.76
C TYR A 289 -7.77 10.22 -18.97
N THR A 290 -8.19 11.30 -19.65
CA THR A 290 -9.59 11.75 -19.76
C THR A 290 -10.51 10.66 -20.32
N HIS A 291 -10.01 9.88 -21.28
CA HIS A 291 -10.79 8.90 -22.05
C HIS A 291 -10.69 7.47 -21.52
N LEU A 292 -9.99 7.24 -20.39
CA LEU A 292 -9.79 5.88 -19.87
C LEU A 292 -11.08 5.22 -19.35
N LEU A 293 -12.10 6.03 -19.02
CA LEU A 293 -13.36 5.54 -18.45
C LEU A 293 -14.58 5.89 -19.33
N ASP A 294 -14.40 6.28 -20.59
CA ASP A 294 -15.51 6.65 -21.49
C ASP A 294 -16.58 5.55 -21.52
N PHE A 295 -17.84 5.95 -21.31
CA PHE A 295 -18.99 5.05 -21.31
C PHE A 295 -19.52 4.84 -22.71
N THR A 296 -20.03 3.63 -22.98
CA THR A 296 -20.57 3.24 -24.30
C THR A 296 -22.09 3.09 -24.27
N SER A 297 -22.66 2.89 -23.08
CA SER A 297 -24.08 2.74 -22.82
C SER A 297 -24.73 4.08 -22.46
N ALA A 298 -26.01 4.22 -22.77
CA ALA A 298 -26.84 5.30 -22.25
C ALA A 298 -27.16 5.12 -20.75
N ASP A 299 -27.12 3.88 -20.22
CA ASP A 299 -27.28 3.58 -18.80
C ASP A 299 -25.91 3.52 -18.12
N ILE A 300 -25.35 4.70 -17.85
CA ILE A 300 -24.04 4.89 -17.23
C ILE A 300 -23.96 4.22 -15.83
N PRO A 301 -24.94 4.38 -14.92
CA PRO A 301 -24.90 3.70 -13.62
C PRO A 301 -24.79 2.18 -13.73
N LYS A 302 -25.54 1.57 -14.64
CA LYS A 302 -25.46 0.13 -14.88
C LYS A 302 -24.11 -0.27 -15.47
N GLU A 303 -23.62 0.42 -16.50
CA GLU A 303 -22.32 0.08 -17.11
C GLU A 303 -21.19 0.20 -16.09
N ARG A 304 -21.19 1.23 -15.24
CA ARG A 304 -20.23 1.38 -14.13
C ARG A 304 -20.29 0.19 -13.17
N TYR A 305 -21.49 -0.19 -12.74
CA TYR A 305 -21.67 -1.34 -11.85
C TYR A 305 -21.14 -2.62 -12.48
N ASP A 306 -21.50 -2.90 -13.73
CA ASP A 306 -21.08 -4.09 -14.45
C ASP A 306 -19.55 -4.12 -14.63
N ARG A 307 -18.92 -2.98 -14.97
CA ARG A 307 -17.45 -2.83 -15.06
C ARG A 307 -16.77 -3.19 -13.74
N LEU A 308 -17.23 -2.62 -12.63
CA LEU A 308 -16.59 -2.80 -11.32
C LEU A 308 -16.84 -4.18 -10.71
N THR A 309 -17.93 -4.86 -11.07
CA THR A 309 -18.35 -6.15 -10.48
C THR A 309 -18.16 -7.35 -11.40
N ASN A 310 -17.43 -7.19 -12.51
CA ASN A 310 -17.19 -8.27 -13.45
C ASN A 310 -16.28 -9.36 -12.85
N ASN A 311 -16.88 -10.47 -12.41
CA ASN A 311 -16.18 -11.60 -11.78
C ASN A 311 -15.29 -12.42 -12.74
N LYS A 312 -15.33 -12.15 -14.05
CA LYS A 312 -14.49 -12.84 -15.04
C LYS A 312 -13.27 -12.02 -15.47
N ASP A 313 -13.35 -10.70 -15.31
CA ASP A 313 -12.30 -9.77 -15.68
C ASP A 313 -12.35 -8.57 -14.73
N HIS A 314 -11.41 -8.53 -13.79
CA HIS A 314 -11.32 -7.48 -12.78
C HIS A 314 -10.62 -6.20 -13.29
N TYR A 315 -10.31 -6.10 -14.58
CA TYR A 315 -9.60 -4.97 -15.18
C TYR A 315 -10.12 -3.60 -14.73
N TYR A 316 -11.43 -3.36 -14.82
CA TYR A 316 -11.98 -2.08 -14.42
C TYR A 316 -11.95 -1.86 -12.90
N SER A 317 -12.05 -2.91 -12.07
CA SER A 317 -11.86 -2.76 -10.62
C SER A 317 -10.46 -2.24 -10.31
N TYR A 318 -9.43 -2.82 -10.97
CA TYR A 318 -8.05 -2.35 -10.83
C TYR A 318 -7.82 -0.98 -11.46
N LEU A 319 -8.41 -0.69 -12.63
CA LEU A 319 -8.24 0.60 -13.31
C LEU A 319 -8.82 1.74 -12.48
N TYR A 320 -10.05 1.60 -11.96
CA TYR A 320 -10.63 2.60 -11.06
C TYR A 320 -9.79 2.74 -9.78
N GLY A 321 -9.28 1.64 -9.23
CA GLY A 321 -8.39 1.67 -8.06
C GLY A 321 -7.09 2.44 -8.35
N GLY A 322 -6.45 2.15 -9.48
CA GLY A 322 -5.24 2.83 -9.95
C GLY A 322 -5.46 4.31 -10.22
N LEU A 323 -6.58 4.68 -10.84
CA LEU A 323 -6.92 6.08 -11.10
C LEU A 323 -7.21 6.83 -9.80
N LEU A 324 -7.90 6.22 -8.84
CA LEU A 324 -8.08 6.80 -7.49
C LEU A 324 -6.72 7.06 -6.81
N ILE A 325 -5.80 6.08 -6.85
CA ILE A 325 -4.43 6.25 -6.34
C ILE A 325 -3.73 7.42 -7.04
N LYS A 326 -3.76 7.47 -8.37
CA LYS A 326 -3.12 8.53 -9.17
C LYS A 326 -3.64 9.92 -8.82
N GLN A 327 -4.96 10.04 -8.68
CA GLN A 327 -5.63 11.28 -8.34
C GLN A 327 -5.28 11.77 -6.91
N LEU A 328 -5.20 10.85 -5.95
CA LEU A 328 -4.75 11.16 -4.58
C LEU A 328 -3.29 11.63 -4.57
N ILE A 329 -2.39 10.91 -5.25
CA ILE A 329 -0.98 11.31 -5.37
C ILE A 329 -0.86 12.71 -6.00
N ALA A 330 -1.61 12.97 -7.08
CA ALA A 330 -1.56 14.26 -7.77
C ALA A 330 -2.05 15.43 -6.90
N GLN A 331 -3.09 15.24 -6.09
CA GLN A 331 -3.57 16.28 -5.17
C GLN A 331 -2.48 16.68 -4.16
N TRP A 332 -1.80 15.67 -3.60
CA TRP A 332 -0.77 15.86 -2.59
C TRP A 332 0.51 16.46 -3.18
N ASP A 333 0.93 16.00 -4.35
CA ASP A 333 2.08 16.52 -5.08
C ASP A 333 1.92 17.99 -5.48
N LYS A 334 0.75 18.37 -6.04
CA LYS A 334 0.41 19.78 -6.33
C LYS A 334 0.40 20.69 -5.09
N SER A 335 0.24 20.10 -3.91
CA SER A 335 0.25 20.82 -2.64
C SER A 335 1.64 20.85 -1.98
N GLY A 336 2.67 20.34 -2.66
CA GLY A 336 4.05 20.32 -2.17
C GLY A 336 4.37 19.17 -1.21
N TYR A 337 3.47 18.18 -1.08
CA TYR A 337 3.63 17.05 -0.17
C TYR A 337 3.64 15.73 -0.95
N ASN A 338 4.74 15.40 -1.62
CA ASN A 338 4.80 14.18 -2.44
C ASN A 338 4.69 12.91 -1.57
N ILE A 339 3.70 12.06 -1.88
CA ILE A 339 3.43 10.79 -1.18
C ILE A 339 3.60 9.57 -2.09
N ALA A 340 4.17 9.72 -3.29
CA ALA A 340 4.21 8.65 -4.29
C ALA A 340 4.93 7.38 -3.80
N ARG A 341 5.88 7.54 -2.87
CA ARG A 341 6.61 6.45 -2.22
C ARG A 341 6.09 6.09 -0.82
N ARG A 342 4.91 6.57 -0.43
CA ARG A 342 4.33 6.38 0.92
C ARG A 342 3.09 5.50 0.83
N PRO A 343 3.22 4.17 0.56
CA PRO A 343 2.08 3.27 0.36
C PRO A 343 1.11 3.27 1.54
N GLU A 344 1.59 3.48 2.76
CA GLU A 344 0.80 3.57 3.96
C GLU A 344 -0.11 4.82 3.99
N LEU A 345 0.36 5.95 3.45
CA LEU A 345 -0.43 7.17 3.32
C LEU A 345 -1.40 7.05 2.15
N ILE A 346 -0.93 6.57 0.99
CA ILE A 346 -1.78 6.34 -0.18
C ILE A 346 -2.96 5.43 0.20
N SER A 347 -2.70 4.35 0.95
CA SER A 347 -3.73 3.40 1.36
C SER A 347 -4.65 3.95 2.45
N THR A 348 -4.10 4.76 3.37
CA THR A 348 -4.92 5.51 4.34
C THR A 348 -5.92 6.41 3.61
N LEU A 349 -5.44 7.17 2.61
CA LEU A 349 -6.25 8.09 1.81
C LEU A 349 -7.27 7.36 0.93
N PHE A 350 -6.88 6.23 0.34
CA PHE A 350 -7.78 5.35 -0.41
C PHE A 350 -8.95 4.90 0.48
N ASN A 351 -8.66 4.48 1.71
CA ASN A 351 -9.67 4.00 2.65
C ASN A 351 -10.65 5.11 3.12
N ILE A 352 -10.17 6.34 3.32
CA ILE A 352 -11.00 7.45 3.83
C ILE A 352 -11.65 8.32 2.73
N GLY A 353 -11.16 8.21 1.49
CA GLY A 353 -11.70 8.87 0.30
C GLY A 353 -11.34 10.35 0.12
N PHE A 354 -11.69 10.90 -1.05
CA PHE A 354 -11.32 12.25 -1.50
C PHE A 354 -11.68 13.37 -0.51
N THR A 355 -12.88 13.35 0.05
CA THR A 355 -13.37 14.41 0.96
C THR A 355 -12.51 14.56 2.21
N ARG A 356 -11.81 13.50 2.62
CA ARG A 356 -10.94 13.50 3.80
C ARG A 356 -9.46 13.68 3.43
N SER A 357 -9.12 13.62 2.15
CA SER A 357 -7.77 13.88 1.66
C SER A 357 -7.43 15.37 1.75
N LYS A 358 -6.66 15.72 2.78
CA LYS A 358 -6.22 17.08 3.08
C LYS A 358 -4.69 17.10 3.16
N PRO A 359 -4.00 17.55 2.10
CA PRO A 359 -2.54 17.64 2.08
C PRO A 359 -2.01 18.50 3.24
N LYS A 360 -0.96 18.02 3.90
CA LYS A 360 -0.32 18.68 5.05
C LYS A 360 1.11 18.15 5.26
N ALA A 361 1.94 18.93 5.95
CA ALA A 361 3.35 18.60 6.21
C ALA A 361 3.55 17.35 7.06
N ASP A 362 2.65 17.12 8.01
CA ASP A 362 2.65 15.94 8.88
C ASP A 362 1.41 15.06 8.61
N PRO A 363 1.43 14.29 7.51
CA PRO A 363 0.34 13.38 7.17
C PRO A 363 0.26 12.22 8.15
N GLN A 364 -0.94 11.82 8.53
CA GLN A 364 -1.11 10.72 9.49
C GLN A 364 -1.39 9.40 8.79
N VAL A 365 -0.65 8.37 9.15
CA VAL A 365 -0.92 6.98 8.75
C VAL A 365 -2.09 6.46 9.57
N GLY A 366 -3.03 5.75 8.94
CA GLY A 366 -4.19 5.24 9.67
C GLY A 366 -5.24 4.57 8.79
N GLY A 367 -6.51 4.79 9.15
CA GLY A 367 -7.68 4.27 8.44
C GLY A 367 -8.55 3.39 9.32
N SER A 368 -9.36 2.56 8.69
CA SER A 368 -10.19 1.57 9.38
C SER A 368 -9.32 0.53 10.08
N ILE A 369 -9.75 0.06 11.26
CA ILE A 369 -9.09 -1.07 11.92
C ILE A 369 -9.51 -2.39 11.32
N ILE A 370 -8.52 -3.27 11.12
CA ILE A 370 -8.69 -4.62 10.63
C ILE A 370 -7.99 -5.55 11.62
N THR A 371 -8.75 -6.44 12.24
CA THR A 371 -8.20 -7.47 13.13
C THR A 371 -7.94 -8.74 12.32
N ILE A 372 -6.70 -9.22 12.26
CA ILE A 372 -6.34 -10.49 11.62
C ILE A 372 -5.60 -11.33 12.64
N SER A 373 -6.14 -12.51 12.94
CA SER A 373 -5.54 -13.47 13.89
C SER A 373 -5.21 -12.84 15.27
N GLY A 374 -6.10 -11.99 15.76
CA GLY A 374 -5.95 -11.32 17.07
C GLY A 374 -5.01 -10.11 17.07
N VAL A 375 -4.50 -9.69 15.92
CA VAL A 375 -3.67 -8.48 15.78
C VAL A 375 -4.43 -7.40 15.03
N ASP A 376 -4.45 -6.20 15.60
CA ASP A 376 -5.09 -5.03 15.00
C ASP A 376 -4.13 -4.27 14.09
N TYR A 377 -4.64 -3.94 12.91
CA TYR A 377 -3.98 -3.13 11.89
C TYR A 377 -4.81 -1.90 11.59
N THR A 378 -4.15 -0.76 11.32
CA THR A 378 -4.80 0.25 10.48
C THR A 378 -4.69 -0.17 9.02
N PHE A 379 -5.61 0.30 8.18
CA PHE A 379 -5.58 0.04 6.74
C PHE A 379 -4.21 0.43 6.12
N GLY A 380 -3.69 1.60 6.51
CA GLY A 380 -2.39 2.09 6.08
C GLY A 380 -1.23 1.20 6.51
N SER A 381 -1.19 0.75 7.77
CA SER A 381 -0.06 -0.07 8.25
C SER A 381 -0.04 -1.47 7.67
N LEU A 382 -1.19 -2.11 7.45
CA LEU A 382 -1.20 -3.41 6.78
C LEU A 382 -0.73 -3.31 5.32
N SER A 383 -1.07 -2.20 4.65
CA SER A 383 -0.58 -1.92 3.29
C SER A 383 0.93 -1.69 3.27
N HIS A 384 1.48 -0.90 4.21
CA HIS A 384 2.93 -0.72 4.38
C HIS A 384 3.62 -2.06 4.53
N GLU A 385 3.13 -2.88 5.45
CA GLU A 385 3.77 -4.12 5.82
C GLU A 385 3.79 -5.11 4.65
N PHE A 386 2.69 -5.25 3.91
CA PHE A 386 2.70 -6.01 2.68
C PHE A 386 3.66 -5.41 1.64
N TYR A 387 3.58 -4.10 1.40
CA TYR A 387 4.39 -3.44 0.39
C TYR A 387 5.87 -3.70 0.65
N TYR A 388 6.36 -3.65 1.88
CA TYR A 388 7.78 -3.90 2.16
C TYR A 388 8.10 -5.32 2.65
N SER A 389 7.18 -6.28 2.49
CA SER A 389 7.35 -7.64 3.03
C SER A 389 8.34 -8.54 2.29
N GLY A 390 8.73 -8.19 1.07
CA GLY A 390 9.41 -9.12 0.15
C GLY A 390 8.48 -10.09 -0.58
N LEU A 391 7.22 -10.21 -0.15
CA LEU A 391 6.24 -11.11 -0.76
C LEU A 391 5.71 -10.52 -2.06
N LEU A 392 5.35 -11.40 -2.99
CA LEU A 392 4.85 -11.06 -4.32
C LEU A 392 5.76 -10.04 -5.06
N SER A 393 7.09 -10.28 -5.01
CA SER A 393 8.11 -9.37 -5.57
C SER A 393 8.01 -9.17 -7.08
N GLN A 394 7.31 -10.05 -7.82
CA GLN A 394 7.05 -9.84 -9.24
C GLN A 394 6.35 -8.50 -9.50
N PHE A 395 5.51 -8.02 -8.59
CA PHE A 395 4.81 -6.74 -8.79
C PHE A 395 5.72 -5.51 -8.64
N GLY A 396 7.03 -5.66 -8.44
CA GLY A 396 7.98 -4.56 -8.35
C GLY A 396 8.07 -3.98 -6.95
N TYR A 397 8.72 -2.80 -6.84
CA TYR A 397 8.94 -1.97 -5.65
C TYR A 397 9.02 -0.48 -5.99
#